data_AF-A0AA41U5C7-F1
#
_entry.id   AF-A0AA41U5C7-F1
#
_cell.length_a   1.000
_cell.length_b   1.000
_cell.length_c   1.000
_cell.angle_alpha   90.00
_cell.angle_beta   90.00
_cell.angle_gamma   90.00
#
_symmetry.space_group_name_H-M   'P 1'
#
loop_
_entity.id
_entity.type
_entity.pdbx_description
1 polymer ?
#
loop_
_entity_poly.entity_id
_entity_poly.type
_entity_poly.pdbx_seq_one_letter_code
_entity_poly.pdbx_strand_id
1 'polypeptide(L)'
;MHAITFEKGRDESGLRVYRHLPGENVAVTRNWAGLYEAWPDADTTPSPWPINNAVPEELAVYAGLAWRLTDGFARYAIPGYYRDEAQRLLQREPVFVDWEYEVDATGLTAETRDKGFVPARAMVRIRPKPTPWEREHAKHAGLFVLDSPRDLLSALRAVHGDASGAVTIFAVAPGAERFTRLVEALRGPECPRLADVLGEDGLLVDVTFGEDLGNYHSLTVASATDLGGTLDTLAAEYTRRVEAYEARVDEIADMAGFRRAMAQLSGIDPDAA
;
A
#
# COMPACT_ATOMS: atom_id res chain seq x y z
N MET A 1 9.84 19.55 11.26
CA MET A 1 9.04 19.93 10.08
C MET A 1 8.72 18.64 9.35
N HIS A 2 7.46 18.20 9.41
CA HIS A 2 6.97 16.89 8.95
C HIS A 2 6.67 16.90 7.45
N ALA A 3 7.61 17.42 6.66
CA ALA A 3 7.33 17.67 5.25
C ALA A 3 7.34 16.34 4.48
N ILE A 4 6.15 15.90 4.08
CA ILE A 4 6.01 14.84 3.09
C ILE A 4 6.45 15.46 1.76
N THR A 5 7.49 14.91 1.16
CA THR A 5 8.02 15.40 -0.11
C THR A 5 8.14 14.27 -1.11
N PHE A 6 7.92 14.60 -2.38
CA PHE A 6 8.06 13.66 -3.48
C PHE A 6 9.22 14.08 -4.36
N GLU A 7 10.19 13.19 -4.50
CA GLU A 7 11.18 13.27 -5.58
C GLU A 7 10.44 13.06 -6.92
N LYS A 8 10.69 13.96 -7.88
CA LYS A 8 10.02 13.95 -9.19
C LYS A 8 11.02 13.44 -10.24
N GLY A 9 10.66 12.39 -10.95
CA GLY A 9 11.48 11.78 -11.99
C GLY A 9 10.67 11.30 -13.18
N ARG A 10 11.36 10.63 -14.11
CA ARG A 10 10.73 9.89 -15.21
C ARG A 10 11.38 8.53 -15.36
N ASP A 11 10.59 7.54 -15.80
CA ASP A 11 11.13 6.24 -16.19
C ASP A 11 11.61 6.25 -17.66
N GLU A 12 12.13 5.12 -18.12
CA GLU A 12 12.62 4.95 -19.49
C GLU A 12 11.51 5.06 -20.55
N SER A 13 10.25 4.82 -20.16
CA SER A 13 9.08 4.94 -21.04
C SER A 13 8.52 6.36 -21.12
N GLY A 14 9.03 7.28 -20.29
CA GLY A 14 8.61 8.66 -20.19
C GLY A 14 7.47 8.92 -19.21
N LEU A 15 7.01 7.90 -18.47
CA LEU A 15 6.08 8.08 -17.36
C LEU A 15 6.72 8.98 -16.31
N ARG A 16 5.89 9.81 -15.66
CA ARG A 16 6.32 10.60 -14.51
C ARG A 16 6.24 9.72 -13.29
N VAL A 17 7.31 9.69 -12.51
CA VAL A 17 7.38 8.92 -11.27
C VAL A 17 7.65 9.87 -10.12
N TYR A 18 6.89 9.71 -9.05
CA TYR A 18 6.95 10.50 -7.84
C TYR A 18 7.23 9.56 -6.68
N ARG A 19 8.29 9.81 -5.91
CA ARG A 19 8.72 8.91 -4.83
C ARG A 19 8.85 9.66 -3.52
N HIS A 20 8.15 9.18 -2.51
CA HIS A 20 8.39 9.57 -1.13
C HIS A 20 9.26 8.51 -0.46
N LEU A 21 10.51 8.88 -0.17
CA LEU A 21 11.54 8.02 0.40
C LEU A 21 12.03 8.64 1.72
N PRO A 22 11.29 8.50 2.82
CA PRO A 22 11.63 9.16 4.08
C PRO A 22 12.95 8.65 4.67
N GLY A 23 13.34 7.40 4.38
CA GLY A 23 14.44 6.75 5.08
C GLY A 23 14.14 6.73 6.58
N GLU A 24 15.02 7.35 7.38
CA GLU A 24 14.82 7.53 8.82
C GLU A 24 13.96 8.77 9.16
N ASN A 25 13.73 9.68 8.21
CA ASN A 25 12.95 10.90 8.41
C ASN A 25 11.45 10.64 8.16
N VAL A 26 10.87 9.79 8.99
CA VAL A 26 9.45 9.41 8.93
C VAL A 26 8.51 10.61 9.12
N ALA A 27 7.33 10.56 8.51
CA ALA A 27 6.35 11.63 8.58
C ALA A 27 5.80 11.82 10.01
N VAL A 28 5.47 10.73 10.70
CA VAL A 28 4.99 10.73 12.09
C VAL A 28 6.15 10.39 13.02
N THR A 29 6.47 11.33 13.92
CA THR A 29 7.59 11.26 14.86
C THR A 29 7.14 11.09 16.31
N ARG A 30 5.88 11.43 16.61
CA ARG A 30 5.26 11.22 17.92
C ARG A 30 4.14 10.19 17.81
N ASN A 31 4.43 8.97 18.26
CA ASN A 31 3.49 7.86 18.25
C ASN A 31 2.72 7.75 19.55
N TRP A 32 1.55 7.13 19.49
CA TRP A 32 0.71 6.84 20.64
C TRP A 32 1.37 5.79 21.52
N ALA A 33 1.57 6.12 22.80
CA ALA A 33 2.22 5.23 23.77
C ALA A 33 1.52 3.86 23.89
N GLY A 34 0.20 3.82 23.66
CA GLY A 34 -0.58 2.58 23.67
C GLY A 34 -0.12 1.54 22.65
N LEU A 35 0.61 1.91 21.58
CA LEU A 35 1.21 0.92 20.66
C LEU A 35 2.27 0.03 21.33
N TYR A 36 2.85 0.48 22.43
CA TYR A 36 3.91 -0.22 23.17
C TYR A 36 3.40 -0.87 24.46
N GLU A 37 2.10 -0.74 24.77
CA GLU A 37 1.48 -1.33 25.94
C GLU A 37 1.04 -2.77 25.69
N ALA A 38 1.06 -3.59 26.74
CA ALA A 38 0.48 -4.92 26.71
C ALA A 38 -1.04 -4.84 26.89
N TRP A 39 -1.78 -5.04 25.80
CA TRP A 39 -3.25 -5.08 25.85
C TRP A 39 -3.76 -6.48 26.22
N PRO A 40 -4.83 -6.60 27.04
CA PRO A 40 -5.40 -7.88 27.38
C PRO A 40 -6.05 -8.56 26.16
N ASP A 41 -5.74 -9.84 25.92
CA ASP A 41 -6.21 -10.61 24.76
C ASP A 41 -7.75 -10.69 24.63
N ALA A 42 -8.46 -10.65 25.76
CA ALA A 42 -9.89 -10.96 25.81
C ALA A 42 -10.83 -9.82 25.37
N ASP A 43 -10.39 -8.56 25.43
CA ASP A 43 -11.25 -7.37 25.20
C ASP A 43 -10.76 -6.45 24.08
N THR A 44 -9.66 -6.78 23.42
CA THR A 44 -9.10 -5.92 22.38
C THR A 44 -9.73 -6.25 21.03
N THR A 45 -10.75 -5.49 20.64
CA THR A 45 -11.26 -5.58 19.26
C THR A 45 -10.08 -5.26 18.32
N PRO A 46 -9.82 -6.08 17.28
CA PRO A 46 -8.74 -5.81 16.34
C PRO A 46 -8.96 -4.49 15.61
N SER A 47 -7.94 -3.62 15.58
CA SER A 47 -7.99 -2.39 14.78
C SER A 47 -8.11 -2.74 13.29
N PRO A 48 -8.93 -2.02 12.51
CA PRO A 48 -8.90 -2.16 11.05
C PRO A 48 -7.60 -1.62 10.45
N TRP A 49 -6.88 -0.78 11.19
CA TRP A 49 -5.59 -0.23 10.78
C TRP A 49 -4.47 -1.24 11.04
N PRO A 50 -3.67 -1.60 10.02
CA PRO A 50 -2.51 -2.48 10.17
C PRO A 50 -1.31 -1.73 10.77
N ILE A 51 -1.52 -1.16 11.96
CA ILE A 51 -0.54 -0.32 12.66
C ILE A 51 -0.18 -0.99 13.98
N ASN A 52 1.10 -1.08 14.27
CA ASN A 52 1.65 -1.59 15.52
C ASN A 52 2.95 -0.84 15.87
N ASN A 53 3.70 -1.33 16.86
CA ASN A 53 4.97 -0.74 17.26
C ASN A 53 6.13 -0.89 16.25
N ALA A 54 6.01 -1.78 15.27
CA ALA A 54 6.97 -1.96 14.18
C ALA A 54 6.61 -1.14 12.94
N VAL A 55 5.31 -1.05 12.61
CA VAL A 55 4.76 -0.24 11.53
C VAL A 55 3.86 0.84 12.15
N PRO A 56 4.44 2.00 12.50
CA PRO A 56 3.73 3.06 13.21
C PRO A 56 2.69 3.79 12.33
N GLU A 57 2.10 4.83 12.92
CA GLU A 57 0.95 5.57 12.41
C GLU A 57 1.15 6.24 11.06
N GLU A 58 2.39 6.33 10.59
CA GLU A 58 2.72 6.78 9.24
C GLU A 58 2.02 5.96 8.15
N LEU A 59 1.74 4.67 8.38
CA LEU A 59 1.00 3.87 7.40
C LEU A 59 -0.42 4.41 7.17
N ALA A 60 -1.04 5.07 8.16
CA ALA A 60 -2.33 5.74 7.98
C ALA A 60 -2.23 6.90 6.98
N VAL A 61 -1.12 7.64 7.00
CA VAL A 61 -0.83 8.72 6.04
C VAL A 61 -0.72 8.15 4.62
N TYR A 62 0.02 7.06 4.44
CA TYR A 62 0.20 6.44 3.12
C TYR A 62 -1.07 5.80 2.59
N ALA A 63 -1.84 5.11 3.42
CA ALA A 63 -3.15 4.58 3.04
C ALA A 63 -4.09 5.72 2.58
N GLY A 64 -4.10 6.83 3.32
CA GLY A 64 -4.87 8.02 2.96
C GLY A 64 -4.45 8.64 1.63
N LEU A 65 -3.15 8.87 1.44
CA LEU A 65 -2.58 9.38 0.19
C LEU A 65 -2.93 8.48 -0.98
N ALA A 66 -2.70 7.17 -0.86
CA ALA A 66 -2.99 6.20 -1.91
C ALA A 66 -4.48 6.19 -2.29
N TRP A 67 -5.38 6.18 -1.29
CA TRP A 67 -6.82 6.17 -1.53
C TRP A 67 -7.31 7.43 -2.25
N ARG A 68 -6.81 8.60 -1.85
CA ARG A 68 -7.23 9.90 -2.41
C ARG A 68 -6.59 10.20 -3.76
N LEU A 69 -5.35 9.78 -4.00
CA LEU A 69 -4.70 9.90 -5.31
C LEU A 69 -5.43 9.10 -6.39
N THR A 70 -6.07 8.01 -5.98
CA THR A 70 -6.79 7.10 -6.87
C THR A 70 -8.30 7.38 -6.88
N ASP A 71 -8.73 8.53 -6.37
CA ASP A 71 -10.15 8.92 -6.40
C ASP A 71 -10.68 9.09 -7.82
N GLY A 72 -11.90 8.62 -8.07
CA GLY A 72 -12.51 8.57 -9.39
C GLY A 72 -12.04 7.42 -10.31
N PHE A 73 -11.09 6.59 -9.89
CA PHE A 73 -10.62 5.42 -10.65
C PHE A 73 -11.20 4.10 -10.14
N ALA A 74 -11.20 3.08 -11.00
CA ALA A 74 -11.32 1.70 -10.55
C ALA A 74 -9.96 1.24 -10.01
N ARG A 75 -9.95 0.70 -8.78
CA ARG A 75 -8.74 0.33 -8.06
C ARG A 75 -8.59 -1.18 -8.02
N TYR A 76 -7.41 -1.66 -8.41
CA TYR A 76 -7.05 -3.06 -8.32
C TYR A 76 -5.71 -3.21 -7.63
N ALA A 77 -5.60 -4.05 -6.62
CA ALA A 77 -4.40 -4.18 -5.82
C ALA A 77 -3.80 -5.58 -5.90
N ILE A 78 -2.46 -5.61 -5.88
CA ILE A 78 -1.66 -6.80 -5.66
C ILE A 78 -0.97 -6.63 -4.30
N PRO A 79 -1.41 -7.37 -3.28
CA PRO A 79 -0.68 -7.54 -2.03
C PRO A 79 0.51 -8.46 -2.31
N GLY A 80 1.73 -7.91 -2.24
CA GLY A 80 2.95 -8.62 -2.63
C GLY A 80 3.13 -9.88 -1.80
N TYR A 81 3.40 -11.01 -2.45
CA TYR A 81 3.61 -12.34 -1.84
C TYR A 81 2.40 -12.95 -1.07
N TYR A 82 1.57 -12.17 -0.40
CA TYR A 82 0.56 -12.64 0.57
C TYR A 82 -0.87 -12.78 -0.01
N ARG A 83 -0.96 -13.32 -1.23
CA ARG A 83 -2.23 -13.51 -1.94
C ARG A 83 -3.32 -14.22 -1.12
N ASP A 84 -2.98 -15.35 -0.52
CA ASP A 84 -3.99 -16.22 0.14
C ASP A 84 -4.52 -15.57 1.43
N GLU A 85 -3.68 -14.81 2.14
CA GLU A 85 -4.08 -14.03 3.30
C GLU A 85 -4.95 -12.83 2.90
N ALA A 86 -4.62 -12.19 1.77
CA ALA A 86 -5.45 -11.13 1.22
C ALA A 86 -6.83 -11.65 0.80
N GLN A 87 -6.90 -12.80 0.13
CA GLN A 87 -8.17 -13.47 -0.20
C GLN A 87 -9.01 -13.71 1.06
N ARG A 88 -8.39 -14.16 2.16
CA ARG A 88 -9.07 -14.40 3.44
C ARG A 88 -9.60 -13.11 4.06
N LEU A 89 -8.82 -12.03 4.07
CA LEU A 89 -9.17 -10.76 4.69
C LEU A 89 -10.17 -9.95 3.85
N LEU A 90 -10.01 -9.94 2.53
CA LEU A 90 -10.92 -9.28 1.59
C LEU A 90 -12.20 -10.08 1.34
N GLN A 91 -12.21 -11.37 1.66
CA GLN A 91 -13.31 -12.30 1.39
C GLN A 91 -13.70 -12.33 -0.09
N ARG A 92 -12.69 -12.25 -0.97
CA ARG A 92 -12.86 -12.18 -2.43
C ARG A 92 -11.86 -13.08 -3.13
N GLU A 93 -12.30 -13.75 -4.19
CA GLU A 93 -11.41 -14.50 -5.07
C GLU A 93 -10.54 -13.54 -5.89
N PRO A 94 -9.22 -13.73 -5.95
CA PRO A 94 -8.35 -12.95 -6.81
C PRO A 94 -8.52 -13.33 -8.28
N VAL A 95 -8.16 -12.38 -9.15
CA VAL A 95 -7.75 -12.72 -10.51
C VAL A 95 -6.26 -13.02 -10.49
N PHE A 96 -5.88 -14.25 -10.81
CA PHE A 96 -4.46 -14.61 -10.89
C PHE A 96 -3.74 -13.90 -12.01
N VAL A 97 -2.55 -13.41 -11.74
CA VAL A 97 -1.67 -12.74 -12.72
C VAL A 97 -0.24 -13.26 -12.57
N ASP A 98 0.55 -13.12 -13.64
CA ASP A 98 1.89 -13.69 -13.78
C ASP A 98 3.01 -12.68 -13.51
N TRP A 99 2.66 -11.39 -13.44
CA TRP A 99 3.55 -10.29 -13.12
C TRP A 99 3.02 -9.46 -11.96
N GLU A 100 3.93 -9.06 -11.07
CA GLU A 100 3.67 -8.08 -10.01
C GLU A 100 4.72 -6.96 -10.11
N TYR A 101 4.38 -5.77 -9.62
CA TYR A 101 5.32 -4.66 -9.53
C TYR A 101 6.03 -4.73 -8.18
N GLU A 102 7.35 -4.65 -8.14
CA GLU A 102 8.12 -4.78 -6.90
C GLU A 102 8.84 -3.47 -6.57
N VAL A 103 8.53 -2.96 -5.37
CA VAL A 103 9.28 -1.90 -4.70
C VAL A 103 9.95 -2.49 -3.47
N ASP A 104 11.27 -2.53 -3.49
CA ASP A 104 12.10 -3.18 -2.47
C ASP A 104 12.29 -2.26 -1.26
N ALA A 105 11.76 -2.69 -0.11
CA ALA A 105 11.83 -1.95 1.14
C ALA A 105 13.27 -1.73 1.65
N THR A 106 14.22 -2.59 1.25
CA THR A 106 15.63 -2.51 1.69
C THR A 106 16.45 -1.49 0.89
N GLY A 107 16.00 -1.13 -0.32
CA GLY A 107 16.69 -0.13 -1.14
C GLY A 107 16.68 1.24 -0.46
N LEU A 108 17.77 2.01 -0.62
CA LEU A 108 17.91 3.34 -0.02
C LEU A 108 17.70 4.48 -1.03
N THR A 109 17.73 4.16 -2.32
CA THR A 109 17.59 5.13 -3.41
C THR A 109 16.44 4.75 -4.33
N ALA A 110 15.95 5.71 -5.11
CA ALA A 110 14.89 5.46 -6.08
C ALA A 110 15.22 4.29 -7.04
N GLU A 111 16.45 4.21 -7.52
CA GLU A 111 16.91 3.21 -8.49
C GLU A 111 17.05 1.81 -7.87
N THR A 112 17.38 1.75 -6.58
CA THR A 112 17.57 0.48 -5.88
C THR A 112 16.27 -0.08 -5.34
N ARG A 113 15.28 0.78 -5.09
CA ARG A 113 13.94 0.38 -4.65
C ARG A 113 13.05 -0.12 -5.77
N ASP A 114 12.96 0.63 -6.86
CA ASP A 114 12.01 0.34 -7.93
C ASP A 114 12.57 -0.75 -8.85
N LYS A 115 12.06 -1.99 -8.72
CA LYS A 115 12.50 -3.12 -9.56
C LYS A 115 11.68 -3.24 -10.84
N GLY A 116 10.60 -2.47 -10.97
CA GLY A 116 9.62 -2.65 -12.04
C GLY A 116 8.84 -3.95 -11.89
N PHE A 117 8.45 -4.54 -13.02
CA PHE A 117 7.73 -5.81 -13.03
C PHE A 117 8.66 -7.01 -12.82
N VAL A 118 8.26 -7.88 -11.91
CA VAL A 118 8.92 -9.16 -11.62
C VAL A 118 7.94 -10.32 -11.79
N PRO A 119 8.42 -11.55 -12.07
CA PRO A 119 7.56 -12.72 -12.09
C PRO A 119 6.84 -12.88 -10.77
N ALA A 120 5.53 -13.05 -10.83
CA ALA A 120 4.69 -13.12 -9.67
C ALA A 120 4.99 -14.35 -8.81
N ARG A 121 4.75 -14.20 -7.50
CA ARG A 121 4.94 -15.27 -6.52
C ARG A 121 3.91 -15.18 -5.40
N ALA A 122 3.61 -16.32 -4.82
CA ALA A 122 2.79 -16.42 -3.62
C ALA A 122 3.57 -17.10 -2.49
N MET A 123 3.25 -16.70 -1.26
CA MET A 123 3.70 -17.36 -0.05
C MET A 123 3.14 -18.78 -0.04
N VAL A 124 4.02 -19.77 -0.17
CA VAL A 124 3.64 -21.19 -0.04
C VAL A 124 4.09 -21.67 1.34
N ARG A 125 3.12 -22.05 2.17
CA ARG A 125 3.42 -22.55 3.52
C ARG A 125 4.40 -23.73 3.47
N ILE A 126 5.37 -23.75 4.38
CA ILE A 126 6.27 -24.90 4.54
C ILE A 126 5.62 -25.98 5.42
N ARG A 127 4.89 -25.56 6.47
CA ARG A 127 4.16 -26.43 7.39
C ARG A 127 2.77 -25.86 7.74
N PRO A 128 1.70 -26.69 7.77
CA PRO A 128 1.66 -28.08 7.30
C PRO A 128 2.04 -28.19 5.81
N LYS A 129 2.35 -29.40 5.32
CA LYS A 129 2.79 -29.59 3.93
C LYS A 129 1.82 -28.86 2.98
N PRO A 130 2.31 -28.05 2.03
CA PRO A 130 1.44 -27.29 1.15
C PRO A 130 0.56 -28.23 0.33
N THR A 131 -0.67 -27.79 0.11
CA THR A 131 -1.67 -28.47 -0.70
C THR A 131 -1.24 -28.55 -2.17
N PRO A 132 -1.81 -29.44 -2.99
CA PRO A 132 -1.58 -29.44 -4.43
C PRO A 132 -1.89 -28.09 -5.09
N TRP A 133 -2.98 -27.45 -4.67
CA TRP A 133 -3.41 -26.15 -5.18
C TRP A 133 -2.38 -25.04 -4.92
N GLU A 134 -1.83 -24.98 -3.71
CA GLU A 134 -0.81 -23.96 -3.38
C GLU A 134 0.47 -24.14 -4.19
N ARG A 135 0.86 -25.39 -4.46
CA ARG A 135 2.01 -25.68 -5.32
C ARG A 135 1.76 -25.31 -6.78
N GLU A 136 0.57 -25.63 -7.28
CA GLU A 136 0.16 -25.31 -8.65
C GLU A 136 0.16 -23.79 -8.87
N HIS A 137 -0.33 -23.03 -7.89
CA HIS A 137 -0.49 -21.57 -8.02
C HIS A 137 0.63 -20.77 -7.34
N ALA A 138 1.79 -21.38 -7.04
CA ALA A 138 2.89 -20.73 -6.33
C ALA A 138 3.48 -19.53 -7.09
N LYS A 139 3.30 -19.47 -8.42
CA LYS A 139 3.86 -18.47 -9.32
C LYS A 139 2.84 -17.43 -9.80
N HIS A 140 1.75 -17.27 -9.06
CA HIS A 140 0.72 -16.30 -9.41
C HIS A 140 0.47 -15.36 -8.24
N ALA A 141 0.43 -14.07 -8.53
CA ALA A 141 -0.06 -13.06 -7.61
C ALA A 141 -1.60 -12.98 -7.74
N GLY A 142 -2.25 -12.42 -6.72
CA GLY A 142 -3.68 -12.12 -6.79
C GLY A 142 -3.92 -10.65 -7.04
N LEU A 143 -4.64 -10.34 -8.11
CA LEU A 143 -5.18 -9.01 -8.36
C LEU A 143 -6.60 -8.94 -7.77
N PHE A 144 -6.79 -8.04 -6.81
CA PHE A 144 -8.05 -7.85 -6.09
C PHE A 144 -8.67 -6.50 -6.41
N VAL A 145 -9.99 -6.44 -6.51
CA VAL A 145 -10.72 -5.16 -6.61
C VAL A 145 -10.76 -4.49 -5.22
N LEU A 146 -10.50 -3.18 -5.17
CA LEU A 146 -10.67 -2.36 -3.97
C LEU A 146 -11.84 -1.39 -4.14
N ASP A 147 -12.98 -1.71 -3.55
CA ASP A 147 -14.21 -0.92 -3.68
C ASP A 147 -14.35 0.11 -2.55
N SER A 148 -13.72 -0.15 -1.40
CA SER A 148 -13.83 0.68 -0.21
C SER A 148 -12.48 0.94 0.48
N PRO A 149 -12.37 1.97 1.33
CA PRO A 149 -11.18 2.18 2.16
C PRO A 149 -10.83 0.95 3.00
N ARG A 150 -11.85 0.21 3.46
CA ARG A 150 -11.67 -1.05 4.20
C ARG A 150 -10.92 -2.11 3.40
N ASP A 151 -11.17 -2.19 2.10
CA ASP A 151 -10.48 -3.15 1.23
C ASP A 151 -8.99 -2.81 1.14
N LEU A 152 -8.63 -1.53 1.01
CA LEU A 152 -7.24 -1.10 1.04
C LEU A 152 -6.57 -1.49 2.38
N LEU A 153 -7.22 -1.22 3.50
CA LEU A 153 -6.67 -1.57 4.82
C LEU A 153 -6.55 -3.09 5.02
N SER A 154 -7.49 -3.87 4.50
CA SER A 154 -7.41 -5.34 4.49
C SER A 154 -6.26 -5.85 3.63
N ALA A 155 -6.01 -5.24 2.47
CA ALA A 155 -4.88 -5.58 1.61
C ALA A 155 -3.53 -5.26 2.28
N LEU A 156 -3.41 -4.09 2.91
CA LEU A 156 -2.22 -3.71 3.69
C LEU A 156 -2.00 -4.64 4.88
N ARG A 157 -3.08 -5.03 5.57
CA ARG A 157 -3.01 -5.98 6.67
C ARG A 157 -2.58 -7.38 6.22
N ALA A 158 -2.88 -7.78 4.99
CA ALA A 158 -2.52 -9.09 4.48
C ALA A 158 -1.02 -9.28 4.31
N VAL A 159 -0.30 -8.19 4.04
CA VAL A 159 1.16 -8.17 3.85
C VAL A 159 1.91 -7.78 5.12
N HIS A 160 1.22 -7.84 6.27
CA HIS A 160 1.76 -7.53 7.59
C HIS A 160 2.25 -8.81 8.28
N GLY A 161 3.33 -8.71 9.06
CA GLY A 161 3.91 -9.80 9.84
C GLY A 161 5.14 -10.48 9.22
N ASP A 162 5.80 -9.83 8.28
CA ASP A 162 7.11 -10.22 7.73
C ASP A 162 8.12 -9.07 7.88
N ALA A 163 9.35 -9.23 7.41
CA ALA A 163 10.37 -8.18 7.48
C ALA A 163 9.94 -6.86 6.78
N SER A 164 9.08 -6.97 5.77
CA SER A 164 8.48 -5.84 5.03
C SER A 164 7.19 -6.28 4.34
N GLY A 165 6.34 -5.31 4.01
CA GLY A 165 5.10 -5.50 3.26
C GLY A 165 4.95 -4.47 2.14
N ALA A 166 4.32 -4.86 1.04
CA ALA A 166 4.04 -3.96 -0.08
C ALA A 166 2.67 -4.25 -0.70
N VAL A 167 1.94 -3.19 -1.03
CA VAL A 167 0.71 -3.26 -1.82
C VAL A 167 0.82 -2.32 -3.01
N THR A 168 0.83 -2.89 -4.20
CA THR A 168 0.75 -2.13 -5.45
C THR A 168 -0.71 -1.99 -5.87
N ILE A 169 -1.13 -0.76 -6.16
CA ILE A 169 -2.47 -0.40 -6.61
C ILE A 169 -2.38 0.12 -8.04
N PHE A 170 -3.08 -0.56 -8.95
CA PHE A 170 -3.37 -0.09 -10.30
C PHE A 170 -4.70 0.65 -10.26
N ALA A 171 -4.67 1.96 -10.46
CA ALA A 171 -5.86 2.78 -10.61
C ALA A 171 -6.02 3.14 -12.09
N VAL A 172 -7.04 2.57 -12.72
CA VAL A 172 -7.31 2.73 -14.15
C VAL A 172 -8.71 3.26 -14.37
N ALA A 173 -8.94 3.85 -15.55
CA ALA A 173 -10.26 4.36 -15.90
C ALA A 173 -11.33 3.26 -15.71
N PRO A 174 -12.49 3.57 -15.09
CA PRO A 174 -13.51 2.57 -14.82
C PRO A 174 -14.05 1.90 -16.10
N GLY A 175 -14.34 0.61 -16.01
CA GLY A 175 -15.00 -0.14 -17.08
C GLY A 175 -14.39 -1.53 -17.33
N ALA A 176 -15.24 -2.46 -17.76
CA ALA A 176 -14.85 -3.86 -17.96
C ALA A 176 -13.70 -4.01 -18.97
N GLU A 177 -13.68 -3.20 -20.03
CA GLU A 177 -12.62 -3.25 -21.03
C GLU A 177 -11.24 -2.87 -20.46
N ARG A 178 -11.17 -1.82 -19.62
CA ARG A 178 -9.92 -1.43 -18.97
C ARG A 178 -9.43 -2.50 -18.00
N PHE A 179 -10.34 -3.13 -17.26
CA PHE A 179 -10.01 -4.26 -16.41
C PHE A 179 -9.46 -5.44 -17.22
N THR A 180 -10.11 -5.82 -18.32
CA THR A 180 -9.61 -6.88 -19.21
C THR A 180 -8.21 -6.59 -19.72
N ARG A 181 -7.95 -5.37 -20.21
CA ARG A 181 -6.62 -4.98 -20.70
C ARG A 181 -5.55 -5.03 -19.60
N LEU A 182 -5.88 -4.59 -18.38
CA LEU A 182 -4.98 -4.70 -17.22
C LEU A 182 -4.62 -6.17 -16.94
N VAL A 183 -5.62 -7.03 -16.87
CA VAL A 183 -5.43 -8.47 -16.61
C VAL A 183 -4.63 -9.15 -17.72
N GLU A 184 -4.90 -8.84 -18.99
CA GLU A 184 -4.16 -9.37 -20.13
C GLU A 184 -2.69 -8.96 -20.10
N ALA A 185 -2.40 -7.70 -19.80
CA ALA A 185 -1.03 -7.22 -19.68
C ALA A 185 -0.26 -7.93 -18.55
N LEU A 186 -0.90 -8.15 -17.41
CA LEU A 186 -0.28 -8.82 -16.25
C LEU A 186 -0.23 -10.35 -16.35
N ARG A 187 -0.95 -10.96 -17.30
CA ARG A 187 -0.89 -12.39 -17.65
C ARG A 187 -0.03 -12.68 -18.88
N GLY A 188 0.56 -11.64 -19.47
CA GLY A 188 1.34 -11.76 -20.68
C GLY A 188 2.56 -12.67 -20.50
N PRO A 189 2.99 -13.40 -21.54
CA PRO A 189 4.20 -14.22 -21.48
C PRO A 189 5.48 -13.37 -21.42
N GLU A 190 5.39 -12.08 -21.75
CA GLU A 190 6.49 -11.12 -21.71
C GLU A 190 6.33 -10.17 -20.52
N CYS A 191 7.45 -9.67 -20.01
CA CYS A 191 7.45 -8.68 -18.95
C CYS A 191 6.72 -7.41 -19.44
N PRO A 192 5.64 -6.97 -18.76
CA PRO A 192 4.86 -5.83 -19.21
C PRO A 192 5.63 -4.53 -19.01
N ARG A 193 5.31 -3.52 -19.82
CA ARG A 193 5.79 -2.15 -19.61
C ARG A 193 4.74 -1.38 -18.83
N LEU A 194 5.17 -0.62 -17.82
CA LEU A 194 4.24 0.12 -16.95
C LEU A 194 3.35 1.10 -17.73
N ALA A 195 3.90 1.78 -18.75
CA ALA A 195 3.13 2.68 -19.61
C ALA A 195 1.97 1.96 -20.32
N ASP A 196 2.17 0.72 -20.77
CA ASP A 196 1.12 -0.04 -21.46
C ASP A 196 0.03 -0.51 -20.48
N VAL A 197 0.43 -0.89 -19.27
CA VAL A 197 -0.48 -1.31 -18.20
C VAL A 197 -1.38 -0.14 -17.77
N LEU A 198 -0.80 1.03 -17.52
CA LEU A 198 -1.54 2.20 -17.05
C LEU A 198 -2.36 2.87 -18.15
N GLY A 199 -1.85 2.91 -19.39
CA GLY A 199 -2.42 3.72 -20.46
C GLY A 199 -2.23 5.22 -20.20
N GLU A 200 -3.08 6.04 -20.83
CA GLU A 200 -2.92 7.51 -20.82
C GLU A 200 -3.34 8.17 -19.50
N ASP A 201 -4.35 7.61 -18.84
CA ASP A 201 -4.97 8.22 -17.65
C ASP A 201 -4.74 7.42 -16.36
N GLY A 202 -4.18 6.22 -16.46
CA GLY A 202 -3.95 5.35 -15.30
C GLY A 202 -2.81 5.84 -14.42
N LEU A 203 -2.86 5.45 -13.15
CA LEU A 203 -1.76 5.61 -12.21
C LEU A 203 -1.47 4.31 -11.46
N LEU A 204 -0.20 4.10 -11.15
CA LEU A 204 0.25 3.12 -10.17
C LEU A 204 0.52 3.85 -8.86
N VAL A 205 0.08 3.26 -7.74
CA VAL A 205 0.49 3.67 -6.40
C VAL A 205 0.99 2.44 -5.67
N ASP A 206 2.25 2.44 -5.26
CA ASP A 206 2.81 1.42 -4.38
C ASP A 206 2.99 1.98 -2.97
N VAL A 207 2.45 1.25 -1.99
CA VAL A 207 2.67 1.48 -0.57
C VAL A 207 3.55 0.36 -0.05
N THR A 208 4.78 0.69 0.32
CA THR A 208 5.74 -0.24 0.92
C THR A 208 6.04 0.19 2.35
N PHE A 209 6.11 -0.77 3.27
CA PHE A 209 6.50 -0.56 4.66
C PHE A 209 7.46 -1.66 5.13
N GLY A 210 8.26 -1.35 6.13
CA GLY A 210 9.28 -2.21 6.71
C GLY A 210 8.98 -2.43 8.18
N GLU A 211 9.08 -3.67 8.64
CA GLU A 211 8.87 -4.03 10.04
C GLU A 211 10.19 -4.32 10.75
N ASP A 212 11.15 -4.90 10.01
CA ASP A 212 12.47 -5.25 10.51
C ASP A 212 13.53 -4.19 10.17
N LEU A 213 14.60 -4.17 10.98
CA LEU A 213 15.76 -3.30 10.79
C LEU A 213 16.33 -3.40 9.36
N GLY A 214 16.56 -2.25 8.74
CA GLY A 214 17.09 -2.16 7.37
C GLY A 214 16.02 -2.16 6.28
N ASN A 215 14.73 -2.23 6.64
CA ASN A 215 13.60 -1.97 5.74
C ASN A 215 13.02 -0.59 6.05
N TYR A 216 12.61 0.15 5.02
CA TYR A 216 12.05 1.48 5.20
C TYR A 216 10.73 1.66 4.46
N HIS A 217 9.93 2.59 4.93
CA HIS A 217 8.66 2.89 4.29
C HIS A 217 8.84 3.68 3.01
N SER A 218 7.88 3.59 2.11
CA SER A 218 7.88 4.29 0.83
C SER A 218 6.48 4.45 0.26
N LEU A 219 6.29 5.53 -0.49
CA LEU A 219 5.16 5.69 -1.39
C LEU A 219 5.69 6.01 -2.79
N THR A 220 5.42 5.15 -3.75
CA THR A 220 5.80 5.37 -5.16
C THR A 220 4.54 5.57 -6.00
N VAL A 221 4.53 6.60 -6.83
CA VAL A 221 3.41 6.93 -7.70
C VAL A 221 3.93 7.09 -9.12
N ALA A 222 3.33 6.40 -10.09
CA ALA A 222 3.66 6.55 -11.50
C ALA A 222 2.42 6.90 -12.32
N SER A 223 2.55 7.85 -13.25
CA SER A 223 1.45 8.29 -14.11
C SER A 223 1.97 8.89 -15.43
N ALA A 224 1.17 8.77 -16.49
CA ALA A 224 1.42 9.49 -17.74
C ALA A 224 1.04 10.98 -17.63
N THR A 225 0.13 11.33 -16.73
CA THR A 225 -0.28 12.72 -16.43
C THR A 225 0.62 13.34 -15.36
N ASP A 226 0.70 14.67 -15.34
CA ASP A 226 1.47 15.38 -14.31
C ASP A 226 0.63 15.52 -13.03
N LEU A 227 1.04 14.80 -11.98
CA LEU A 227 0.42 14.81 -10.67
C LEU A 227 1.12 15.76 -9.69
N GLY A 228 2.13 16.52 -10.13
CA GLY A 228 2.99 17.31 -9.24
C GLY A 228 2.21 18.27 -8.35
N GLY A 229 1.30 19.07 -8.92
CA GLY A 229 0.48 20.00 -8.14
C GLY A 229 -0.50 19.31 -7.18
N THR A 230 -1.07 18.17 -7.60
CA THR A 230 -1.97 17.35 -6.77
C THR A 230 -1.21 16.77 -5.57
N LEU A 231 -0.03 16.20 -5.81
CA LEU A 231 0.84 15.64 -4.77
C LEU A 231 1.32 16.72 -3.80
N ASP A 232 1.75 17.89 -4.30
CA ASP A 232 2.20 18.99 -3.44
C ASP A 232 1.03 19.47 -2.53
N THR A 233 -0.19 19.52 -3.07
CA THR A 233 -1.39 19.88 -2.30
C THR A 233 -1.73 18.85 -1.23
N LEU A 234 -1.75 17.56 -1.60
CA LEU A 234 -2.02 16.47 -0.67
C LEU A 234 -0.94 16.38 0.41
N ALA A 235 0.33 16.47 0.04
CA ALA A 235 1.45 16.48 0.97
C ALA A 235 1.31 17.58 2.03
N ALA A 236 1.02 18.81 1.61
CA ALA A 236 0.79 19.92 2.53
C ALA A 236 -0.41 19.68 3.45
N GLU A 237 -1.47 19.02 2.96
CA GLU A 237 -2.60 18.64 3.79
C GLU A 237 -2.24 17.58 4.83
N TYR A 238 -1.56 16.52 4.43
CA TYR A 238 -1.14 15.46 5.35
C TYR A 238 -0.13 15.94 6.37
N THR A 239 0.79 16.86 6.02
CA THR A 239 1.64 17.54 7.00
C THR A 239 0.80 18.22 8.09
N ARG A 240 -0.28 18.94 7.74
CA ARG A 240 -1.18 19.54 8.74
C ARG A 240 -1.93 18.50 9.58
N ARG A 241 -2.33 17.37 8.98
CA ARG A 241 -2.99 16.26 9.71
C ARG A 241 -2.04 15.61 10.71
N VAL A 242 -0.79 15.39 10.33
CA VAL A 242 0.28 14.90 11.21
C VAL A 242 0.50 15.88 12.37
N GLU A 243 0.67 17.17 12.08
CA GLU A 243 0.85 18.19 13.14
C GLU A 243 -0.34 18.21 14.12
N ALA A 244 -1.57 18.11 13.61
CA ALA A 244 -2.77 18.05 14.45
C ALA A 244 -2.86 16.75 15.28
N TYR A 245 -2.44 15.62 14.72
CA TYR A 245 -2.35 14.35 15.42
C TYR A 245 -1.32 14.40 16.54
N GLU A 246 -0.08 14.79 16.23
CA GLU A 246 1.03 14.83 17.18
C GLU A 246 0.81 15.84 18.31
N ALA A 247 0.06 16.92 18.07
CA ALA A 247 -0.33 17.87 19.11
C ALA A 247 -1.26 17.26 20.18
N ARG A 248 -1.92 16.14 19.87
CA ARG A 248 -2.99 15.53 20.69
C ARG A 248 -2.77 14.05 21.00
N VAL A 249 -1.66 13.47 20.54
CA VAL A 249 -1.38 12.03 20.67
C VAL A 249 -1.36 11.57 22.13
N ASP A 250 -0.90 12.42 23.05
CA ASP A 250 -0.88 12.12 24.50
C ASP A 250 -2.28 12.15 25.14
N GLU A 251 -3.29 12.70 24.45
CA GLU A 251 -4.69 12.74 24.90
C GLU A 251 -5.45 11.44 24.56
N ILE A 252 -4.85 10.57 23.73
CA ILE A 252 -5.49 9.32 23.31
C ILE A 252 -5.42 8.31 24.46
N ALA A 253 -6.56 8.04 25.09
CA ALA A 253 -6.63 7.19 26.27
C ALA A 253 -6.75 5.68 25.96
N ASP A 254 -7.32 5.32 24.80
CA ASP A 254 -7.69 3.93 24.50
C ASP A 254 -7.70 3.62 23.00
N MET A 255 -7.88 2.34 22.68
CA MET A 255 -7.95 1.83 21.30
C MET A 255 -9.08 2.47 20.48
N ALA A 256 -10.19 2.86 21.11
CA ALA A 256 -11.29 3.53 20.41
C ALA A 256 -10.90 4.95 19.99
N GLY A 257 -10.21 5.68 20.87
CA GLY A 257 -9.57 6.97 20.59
C GLY A 257 -8.52 6.85 19.49
N PHE A 258 -7.67 5.83 19.55
CA PHE A 258 -6.66 5.57 18.54
C PHE A 258 -7.28 5.35 17.15
N ARG A 259 -8.31 4.52 17.03
CA ARG A 259 -9.02 4.31 15.75
C ARG A 259 -9.59 5.59 15.16
N ARG A 260 -10.20 6.45 16.00
CA ARG A 260 -10.70 7.76 15.56
C ARG A 260 -9.56 8.66 15.11
N ALA A 261 -8.44 8.67 15.82
CA ALA A 261 -7.26 9.43 15.45
C ALA A 261 -6.68 8.95 14.10
N MET A 262 -6.64 7.63 13.86
CA MET A 262 -6.16 7.07 12.59
C MET A 262 -7.06 7.42 11.41
N ALA A 263 -8.39 7.44 11.59
CA ALA A 263 -9.32 7.94 10.56
C ALA A 263 -9.11 9.44 10.27
N GLN A 264 -8.83 10.25 11.29
CA GLN A 264 -8.52 11.67 11.11
C GLN A 264 -7.16 11.89 10.43
N LEU A 265 -6.14 11.13 10.82
CA LEU A 265 -4.78 11.21 10.27
C LEU A 265 -4.75 10.81 8.80
N SER A 266 -5.37 9.67 8.48
CA SER A 266 -5.49 9.17 7.12
C SER A 266 -6.45 9.97 6.25
N GLY A 267 -7.46 10.63 6.83
CA GLY A 267 -8.53 11.28 6.08
C GLY A 267 -9.46 10.31 5.33
N ILE A 268 -9.42 9.02 5.66
CA ILE A 268 -10.37 8.02 5.15
C ILE A 268 -11.14 7.41 6.33
N ASP A 269 -12.42 7.14 6.11
CA ASP A 269 -13.26 6.41 7.06
C ASP A 269 -13.35 4.94 6.59
N PRO A 270 -12.80 3.97 7.35
CA PRO A 270 -12.90 2.55 7.03
C PRO A 270 -14.32 1.99 6.99
N ASP A 271 -15.31 2.75 7.47
CA ASP A 271 -16.72 2.36 7.49
C ASP A 271 -17.59 3.23 6.56
N ALA A 272 -17.00 4.13 5.78
CA ALA A 272 -17.73 4.87 4.76
C ALA A 272 -18.20 3.93 3.64
N ALA A 273 -19.50 4.04 3.32
CA ALA A 273 -20.18 3.29 2.26
C ALA A 273 -19.96 3.89 0.88
#